data_AF-A0A1H7E8Y7-F1
#
_entry.id   AF-A0A1H7E8Y7-F1
#
_cell.length_a   1.000
_cell.length_b   1.000
_cell.length_c   1.000
_cell.angle_alpha   90.00
_cell.angle_beta   90.00
_cell.angle_gamma   90.00
#
_symmetry.space_group_name_H-M   'P 1'
#
loop_
_entity.id
_entity.type
_entity.pdbx_description
1 polymer ?
#
loop_
_entity_poly.entity_id
_entity_poly.type
_entity_poly.pdbx_seq_one_letter_code
_entity_poly.pdbx_strand_id
1 'polypeptide(L)'
;MSSVIPFARLRVTTDERTHRPGECDHHNIRLDPRGGIVTCRDCSAALTPFWALTMLADQYAVALAHIERLERRLAGADARILDLSAELDSNHAKEPLKPAPTFP
;
A
#
# COMPACT_ATOMS: atom_id res chain seq x y z
N MET A 1 -22.78 19.35 12.84
CA MET A 1 -22.56 19.51 11.39
C MET A 1 -21.20 18.90 11.06
N SER A 2 -21.20 17.72 10.44
CA SER A 2 -20.00 16.95 10.11
C SER A 2 -19.42 17.40 8.78
N SER A 3 -18.23 18.01 8.78
CA SER A 3 -17.51 18.33 7.55
C SER A 3 -16.83 17.07 7.01
N VAL A 4 -17.50 16.39 6.09
CA VAL A 4 -16.90 15.29 5.30
C VAL A 4 -16.07 15.94 4.20
N ILE A 5 -14.75 15.76 4.24
CA ILE A 5 -13.85 16.19 3.16
C ILE A 5 -13.98 15.14 2.04
N PRO A 6 -14.44 15.51 0.83
CA PRO A 6 -14.52 14.57 -0.26
C PRO A 6 -13.11 14.23 -0.73
N PHE A 7 -12.73 12.95 -0.67
CA PHE A 7 -11.55 12.42 -1.34
C PHE A 7 -11.79 12.42 -2.86
N ALA A 8 -11.71 13.59 -3.48
CA ALA A 8 -11.41 13.65 -4.90
C ALA A 8 -10.06 12.97 -5.08
N ARG A 9 -10.01 11.90 -5.89
CA ARG A 9 -8.77 11.21 -6.24
C ARG A 9 -7.82 12.24 -6.85
N LEU A 10 -6.89 12.76 -6.04
CA LEU A 10 -5.79 13.56 -6.53
C LEU A 10 -5.06 12.68 -7.55
N ARG A 11 -5.20 13.01 -8.83
CA ARG A 11 -4.26 12.53 -9.83
C ARG A 11 -2.97 13.28 -9.55
N VAL A 12 -2.12 12.69 -8.72
CA VAL A 12 -0.71 13.05 -8.64
C VAL A 12 -0.12 12.67 -9.99
N THR A 13 -0.17 13.58 -10.94
CA THR A 13 0.72 13.53 -12.10
C THR A 13 2.05 14.03 -11.58
N THR A 14 2.88 13.11 -11.12
CA THR A 14 4.29 13.38 -10.87
C THR A 14 4.84 13.87 -12.21
N ASP A 15 5.12 15.17 -12.30
CA ASP A 15 5.73 15.76 -13.47
C ASP A 15 7.18 15.24 -13.54
N GLU A 16 7.43 14.25 -14.39
CA GLU A 16 8.76 13.63 -14.61
C GLU A 16 9.80 14.61 -15.17
N ARG A 17 9.47 15.89 -15.36
CA ARG A 17 10.35 16.88 -16.00
C ARG A 17 11.10 17.80 -15.04
N THR A 18 10.99 17.62 -13.73
CA THR A 18 11.72 18.44 -12.76
C THR A 18 13.05 17.82 -12.31
N HIS A 19 13.82 17.24 -13.23
CA HIS A 19 15.20 16.82 -12.90
C HIS A 19 16.15 18.02 -12.97
N ARG A 20 16.58 18.53 -11.82
CA ARG A 20 17.72 19.45 -11.71
C ARG A 20 19.01 18.60 -11.65
N PRO A 21 19.99 18.82 -12.54
CA PRO A 21 21.27 18.13 -12.50
C PRO A 21 21.97 18.42 -11.16
N GLY A 22 22.04 17.42 -10.27
CA GLY A 22 22.64 17.53 -8.93
C GLY A 22 21.82 16.91 -7.78
N GLU A 23 20.54 16.62 -7.99
CA GLU A 23 19.61 16.17 -6.94
C GLU A 23 18.92 14.85 -7.32
N CYS A 24 19.70 13.88 -7.82
CA CYS A 24 19.18 12.54 -8.13
C CYS A 24 19.30 11.64 -6.90
N ASP A 25 18.17 11.10 -6.43
CA ASP A 25 18.16 10.07 -5.38
C ASP A 25 18.62 8.69 -5.89
N HIS A 26 18.85 8.55 -7.20
CA HIS A 26 19.38 7.36 -7.84
C HIS A 26 18.58 6.06 -7.56
N HIS A 27 17.29 6.17 -7.26
CA HIS A 27 16.42 5.02 -7.00
C HIS A 27 16.17 4.13 -8.22
N ASN A 28 16.27 4.69 -9.43
CA ASN A 28 16.11 3.94 -10.68
C ASN A 28 17.47 3.61 -11.27
N ILE A 29 17.98 2.41 -10.99
CA ILE A 29 19.27 1.94 -11.50
C ILE A 29 19.11 0.91 -12.62
N ARG A 30 20.11 0.87 -13.50
CA ARG A 30 20.31 -0.14 -14.54
C ARG A 30 21.61 -0.88 -14.24
N LEU A 31 21.51 -2.19 -14.15
CA LEU A 31 22.64 -3.10 -13.98
C LEU A 31 22.99 -3.66 -15.35
N ASP A 32 24.22 -3.44 -15.82
CA ASP A 32 24.72 -4.14 -17.01
C ASP A 32 25.14 -5.57 -16.62
N PRO A 33 24.45 -6.60 -17.13
CA PRO A 33 24.73 -8.00 -16.79
C PRO A 33 26.11 -8.49 -17.27
N ARG A 34 26.77 -7.76 -18.18
CA ARG A 34 28.08 -8.16 -18.73
C ARG A 34 29.22 -7.27 -18.25
N GLY A 35 28.94 -5.99 -17.98
CA GLY A 35 29.96 -5.00 -17.65
C GLY A 35 30.22 -4.76 -16.16
N GLY A 36 29.33 -5.21 -15.28
CA GLY A 36 29.42 -4.88 -13.83
C GLY A 36 29.25 -3.38 -13.55
N ILE A 37 28.82 -2.61 -14.54
CA ILE A 37 28.58 -1.17 -14.44
C ILE A 37 27.13 -0.98 -13.97
N VAL A 38 26.97 -0.13 -12.96
CA VAL A 38 25.66 0.34 -12.53
C VAL A 38 25.49 1.77 -13.01
N THR A 39 24.38 2.09 -13.66
CA THR A 39 24.05 3.46 -14.05
C THR A 39 22.67 3.85 -13.54
N CYS A 40 22.48 5.11 -13.17
CA CYS A 40 21.15 5.63 -12.94
C CYS A 40 20.43 5.86 -14.26
N ARG A 41 19.16 5.47 -14.35
CA ARG A 41 18.33 5.73 -15.52
C ARG A 41 17.95 7.20 -15.67
N ASP A 42 17.82 7.92 -14.56
CA ASP A 42 17.26 9.27 -14.54
C ASP A 42 18.33 10.33 -14.82
N CYS A 43 19.49 10.23 -14.16
CA CYS A 43 20.60 11.17 -14.34
C CYS A 43 21.77 10.63 -15.17
N SER A 44 21.72 9.36 -15.61
CA SER A 44 22.79 8.67 -16.35
C SER A 44 24.14 8.51 -15.62
N ALA A 45 24.23 8.91 -14.35
CA ALA A 45 25.45 8.79 -13.56
C ALA A 45 25.87 7.32 -13.37
N ALA A 46 27.16 7.05 -13.47
CA ALA A 46 27.74 5.76 -13.08
C ALA A 46 27.79 5.67 -11.56
N LEU A 47 27.20 4.62 -11.02
CA LEU A 47 27.11 4.35 -9.59
C LEU A 47 28.04 3.20 -9.23
N THR A 48 28.55 3.22 -8.00
CA THR A 48 29.34 2.09 -7.51
C THR A 48 28.43 0.88 -7.25
N PRO A 49 28.87 -0.35 -7.54
CA PRO A 49 28.07 -1.55 -7.23
C PRO A 49 27.71 -1.66 -5.75
N PHE A 50 28.62 -1.25 -4.86
CA PHE A 50 28.37 -1.25 -3.42
C PHE A 50 27.21 -0.32 -3.04
N TRP A 51 27.24 0.93 -3.52
CA TRP A 51 26.15 1.88 -3.29
C TRP A 51 24.80 1.34 -3.78
N ALA A 52 24.79 0.73 -4.98
CA ALA A 52 23.59 0.16 -5.57
C ALA A 52 23.02 -1.00 -4.73
N LEU A 53 23.88 -1.88 -4.23
CA LEU A 53 23.47 -2.98 -3.35
C LEU A 53 22.94 -2.47 -2.01
N THR A 54 23.58 -1.46 -1.41
CA THR A 54 23.08 -0.84 -0.18
C THR A 54 21.71 -0.20 -0.39
N MET A 55 21.56 0.61 -1.45
CA MET A 55 20.28 1.23 -1.78
C MET A 55 19.18 0.17 -1.99
N LEU A 56 19.49 -0.93 -2.70
CA LEU A 56 18.53 -2.02 -2.94
C LEU A 56 18.13 -2.73 -1.64
N ALA A 57 19.09 -2.96 -0.75
CA ALA A 57 18.83 -3.56 0.56
C ALA A 57 17.91 -2.67 1.41
N ASP A 58 18.15 -1.35 1.41
CA ASP A 58 17.32 -0.39 2.14
C ASP A 58 15.88 -0.35 1.58
N GLN A 59 15.73 -0.30 0.25
CA GLN A 59 14.41 -0.36 -0.39
C GLN A 59 13.68 -1.68 -0.10
N TYR A 60 14.41 -2.79 -0.08
CA TYR A 60 13.85 -4.10 0.25
C TYR A 60 13.34 -4.16 1.69
N ALA A 61 14.11 -3.62 2.65
CA ALA A 61 13.69 -3.54 4.05
C ALA A 61 12.41 -2.71 4.22
N VAL A 62 12.31 -1.57 3.53
CA VAL A 62 11.10 -0.73 3.53
C VAL A 62 9.91 -1.49 2.94
N ALA A 63 10.10 -2.19 1.83
CA ALA A 63 9.05 -2.98 1.20
C ALA A 63 8.55 -4.11 2.11
N LEU A 64 9.45 -4.84 2.78
CA LEU A 64 9.08 -5.87 3.76
C LEU A 64 8.26 -5.31 4.92
N ALA A 65 8.72 -4.21 5.53
CA ALA A 65 7.97 -3.56 6.61
C ALA A 65 6.57 -3.10 6.16
N HIS A 66 6.45 -2.68 4.90
CA HIS A 66 5.15 -2.33 4.32
C HIS A 66 4.23 -3.55 4.17
N ILE A 67 4.76 -4.67 3.67
CA ILE A 67 4.04 -5.93 3.53
C ILE A 67 3.53 -6.42 4.89
N GLU A 68 4.41 -6.48 5.90
CA GLU A 68 4.03 -6.88 7.27
C GLU A 68 2.94 -5.99 7.88
N ARG A 69 2.98 -4.68 7.58
CA ARG A 69 1.93 -3.76 8.02
C ARG A 69 0.61 -4.05 7.32
N LEU A 70 0.62 -4.37 6.03
CA LEU A 70 -0.58 -4.72 5.29
C LEU A 70 -1.18 -6.05 5.78
N GLU A 71 -0.34 -7.05 6.03
CA GLU A 71 -0.77 -8.34 6.59
C GLU A 71 -1.47 -8.18 7.94
N ARG A 72 -0.87 -7.40 8.85
CA ARG A 72 -1.51 -7.09 10.15
C ARG A 72 -2.85 -6.37 10.00
N ARG A 73 -2.96 -5.45 9.04
CA ARG A 73 -4.23 -4.75 8.77
C ARG A 73 -5.28 -5.69 8.20
N LEU A 74 -4.89 -6.61 7.33
CA LEU A 74 -5.78 -7.59 6.73
C LEU A 74 -6.29 -8.57 7.80
N ALA A 75 -5.41 -9.13 8.62
CA ALA A 75 -5.78 -9.99 9.73
C ALA A 75 -6.74 -9.28 10.73
N GLY A 76 -6.49 -8.01 11.02
CA GLY A 76 -7.39 -7.22 11.86
C GLY A 76 -8.76 -6.96 11.23
N ALA A 77 -8.81 -6.76 9.91
CA ALA A 77 -10.06 -6.62 9.18
C ALA A 77 -10.85 -7.92 9.17
N ASP A 78 -10.20 -9.06 8.92
CA ASP A 78 -10.83 -10.38 8.92
C ASP A 78 -11.42 -10.72 10.30
N ALA A 79 -10.67 -10.47 11.37
CA ALA A 79 -11.18 -10.63 12.73
C ALA A 79 -12.42 -9.75 12.98
N ARG A 80 -12.40 -8.49 12.54
CA ARG A 80 -13.53 -7.58 12.71
C ARG A 80 -14.76 -8.01 11.91
N ILE A 81 -14.57 -8.59 10.72
CA ILE A 81 -15.66 -9.14 9.91
C ILE A 81 -16.34 -10.29 10.66
N LEU A 82 -15.55 -11.23 11.22
CA LEU A 82 -16.08 -12.35 11.99
C LEU A 82 -16.87 -11.88 13.22
N ASP A 83 -16.34 -10.90 13.96
CA ASP A 83 -17.03 -10.32 15.12
C ASP A 83 -18.38 -9.71 14.71
N LEU A 84 -18.39 -8.90 13.64
CA LEU A 84 -19.61 -8.26 13.14
C LEU A 84 -20.63 -9.29 12.63
N SER A 85 -20.17 -10.35 11.97
CA SER A 85 -21.04 -11.46 11.56
C SER A 85 -21.69 -12.14 12.77
N ALA A 86 -20.92 -12.43 13.82
CA ALA A 86 -21.45 -13.02 15.04
C ALA A 86 -22.44 -12.09 15.78
N GLU A 87 -22.16 -10.77 15.79
CA GLU A 87 -23.08 -9.75 16.31
C GLU A 87 -24.40 -9.73 15.52
N LEU A 88 -24.35 -9.80 14.18
CA LEU A 88 -25.54 -9.86 13.32
C LEU A 88 -26.36 -11.13 13.55
N ASP A 89 -25.72 -12.30 13.59
CA ASP A 89 -26.39 -13.58 13.85
C ASP A 89 -27.10 -13.57 15.21
N SER A 90 -26.43 -13.01 16.23
CA SER A 90 -26.99 -12.86 17.57
C SER A 90 -28.20 -11.90 17.62
N ASN A 91 -28.20 -10.84 16.80
CA ASN A 91 -29.31 -9.91 16.72
C ASN A 91 -30.52 -10.53 16.00
N HIS A 92 -30.29 -11.30 14.93
CA HIS A 92 -31.34 -12.04 14.25
C HIS A 92 -31.98 -13.11 15.15
N ALA A 93 -31.18 -13.80 15.97
CA ALA A 93 -31.72 -14.78 16.93
C ALA A 93 -32.59 -14.14 18.03
N LYS A 94 -32.42 -12.83 18.31
CA LYS A 94 -33.18 -12.09 19.32
C LYS A 94 -34.45 -11.45 18.78
N GLU A 95 -34.65 -11.39 17.47
CA GLU A 95 -35.85 -10.82 16.87
C GLU A 95 -37.00 -11.85 16.96
N PRO A 96 -38.03 -11.64 17.81
CA PRO A 96 -39.11 -12.60 17.93
C PRO A 96 -39.88 -12.66 16.61
N LEU A 97 -40.10 -13.88 16.11
CA LEU A 97 -40.96 -14.13 14.95
C LEU A 97 -42.29 -13.41 15.17
N LYS A 98 -42.56 -12.37 14.38
CA LYS A 98 -43.86 -11.70 14.40
C LYS A 98 -44.90 -12.76 14.03
N PRO A 99 -45.89 -13.06 14.90
CA PRO A 99 -46.84 -14.14 14.62
C PRO A 99 -47.56 -13.83 13.30
N ALA A 100 -47.65 -14.85 12.44
CA ALA A 100 -48.30 -14.74 11.14
C ALA A 100 -49.74 -14.21 11.32
N PRO A 101 -50.21 -13.29 10.47
CA PRO A 101 -51.57 -12.78 10.58
C PRO A 101 -52.54 -13.93 10.32
N THR A 102 -53.26 -14.35 11.36
CA THR A 102 -54.44 -15.20 11.25
C THR A 102 -55.54 -14.40 10.56
N PHE A 103 -55.80 -14.71 9.29
CA PHE A 103 -56.93 -14.14 8.56
C PHE A 103 -58.25 -14.83 8.97
N PRO A 104 -59.35 -14.06 9.14
CA PRO A 104 -60.68 -14.58 9.47
C PRO A 104 -61.38 -15.25 8.28
#